data_AF-A0A150QNH5-F1
#
_entry.id   AF-A0A150QNH5-F1
#
_cell.length_a   1.000
_cell.length_b   1.000
_cell.length_c   1.000
_cell.angle_alpha   90.00
_cell.angle_beta   90.00
_cell.angle_gamma   90.00
#
_symmetry.space_group_name_H-M   'P 1'
#
loop_
_entity.id
_entity.type
_entity.pdbx_description
1 polymer ?
#
loop_
_entity_poly.entity_id
_entity_poly.type
_entity_poly.pdbx_seq_one_letter_code
_entity_poly.pdbx_strand_id
1 'polypeptide(L)'
;MRPRRLHGLLALSLGAGCGPGAAPAGPPRSAEQPAAPAPQERFTLGDRAIEEVVRAVSTARQLSPRRPVVVERLDHERFVERLFAGRDAEPSPEGALSAEAAFLLGFNFLPQPGERGGLSTVDEVLKEQVVGFYSRKTDKVFIPDVALASEDELLEQQAVLAHEVQHALQAQVFPRPPEARSADEAIAQLALIEGDAMVAMGAWLGAEAGAPVGRTLRRIVEVTKRVPLASVTRGEADTKLDKALDLTRKRLEFPYRSGMLLVTDVYRAGGFPLVDRMYTRFPRSTEQVLHPEKYLAGEPPRPFADPRPPPGYALSAADTLGELDTRILLERCVDAEIAERAAAGWAGDRFGVFAGPERRLATAWISGWDTEKDAEELETTLGQSAACWQKNALGLEQGDYTIAASIAVRRQGKLVAFVRGFPEGAGAALASQLFTLAGPEPKPTPLTDLLIPPRVRLPEPEPGRIEGDVYRNDWLDVVGRVPPGMLGHVGGDVDFVVERPGTLVRGGMSVSTRITSDAENEKTFGEVQESFVRDIAALSMRVEALGGGAMTTALGAGVARTWRVAGTPVELRLVLVPICAGTGSIVFVQAYGDPYARGVLDGWMDSFRWTDGRNLTACDFLDPK
;
A
#
# COMPACT_ATOMS: atom_id res chain seq x y z
N MET A 1 10.42 10.06 13.69
CA MET A 1 11.04 9.11 14.64
C MET A 1 10.09 7.91 14.77
N ARG A 2 10.55 6.64 14.75
CA ARG A 2 9.65 5.53 15.14
C ARG A 2 9.35 5.66 16.64
N PRO A 3 8.13 5.38 17.14
CA PRO A 3 7.78 5.53 18.55
C PRO A 3 8.79 4.84 19.49
N ARG A 4 9.34 3.69 19.08
CA ARG A 4 10.40 2.97 19.81
C ARG A 4 11.69 3.79 20.07
N ARG A 5 12.12 4.62 19.13
CA ARG A 5 13.36 5.42 19.30
C ARG A 5 13.19 6.55 20.33
N LEU A 6 11.99 7.11 20.42
CA LEU A 6 11.65 8.14 21.43
C LEU A 6 11.62 7.52 22.83
N HIS A 7 11.09 6.30 22.96
CA HIS A 7 11.11 5.52 24.20
C HIS A 7 12.54 5.13 24.60
N GLY A 8 13.41 4.81 23.64
CA GLY A 8 14.84 4.57 23.88
C GLY A 8 15.56 5.80 24.46
N LEU A 9 15.28 7.01 23.95
CA LEU A 9 15.83 8.26 24.51
C LEU A 9 15.42 8.50 25.98
N LEU A 10 14.23 8.06 26.37
CA LEU A 10 13.67 8.23 27.73
C LEU A 10 14.07 7.11 28.71
N ALA A 11 14.11 5.85 28.27
CA ALA A 11 14.57 4.72 29.08
C ALA A 11 16.01 4.92 29.59
N LEU A 12 16.79 5.70 28.85
CA LEU A 12 18.14 6.13 29.21
C LEU A 12 18.18 7.18 30.35
N SER A 13 17.09 7.90 30.63
CA SER A 13 17.08 8.94 31.68
C SER A 13 16.90 8.41 33.12
N LEU A 14 16.49 7.14 33.28
CA LEU A 14 16.09 6.57 34.58
C LEU A 14 16.92 5.38 35.06
N GLY A 15 17.88 4.92 34.26
CA GLY A 15 18.73 3.77 34.59
C GLY A 15 19.99 4.12 35.39
N ALA A 16 19.88 4.56 36.65
CA ALA A 16 20.96 4.44 37.64
C ALA A 16 20.49 4.80 39.07
N GLY A 17 20.52 3.82 39.98
CA GLY A 17 20.75 4.08 41.41
C GLY A 17 19.64 3.67 42.38
N CYS A 18 19.49 2.37 42.63
CA CYS A 18 19.23 1.81 43.98
C CYS A 18 19.39 0.29 43.92
N GLY A 19 20.51 -0.23 44.42
CA GLY A 19 20.66 -1.67 44.66
C GLY A 19 19.79 -2.12 45.85
N PRO A 20 19.17 -3.30 45.81
CA PRO A 20 18.38 -3.77 46.95
C PRO A 20 19.33 -4.29 48.05
N GLY A 21 19.46 -3.49 49.12
CA GLY A 21 19.96 -3.98 50.40
C GLY A 21 18.95 -4.95 51.01
N ALA A 22 19.41 -6.15 51.36
CA ALA A 22 18.60 -7.17 52.01
C ALA A 22 18.12 -6.69 53.41
N ALA A 23 16.81 -6.74 53.64
CA ALA A 23 16.18 -6.57 54.95
C ALA A 23 15.18 -7.73 55.20
N PRO A 24 14.95 -8.12 56.47
CA PRO A 24 14.46 -9.45 56.83
C PRO A 24 12.94 -9.61 56.68
N ALA A 25 12.53 -10.87 56.53
CA ALA A 25 11.16 -11.31 56.30
C ALA A 25 10.18 -10.88 57.42
N GLY A 26 9.15 -10.12 57.03
CA GLY A 26 7.95 -9.87 57.83
C GLY A 26 6.92 -11.02 57.71
N PRO A 27 5.93 -11.09 58.62
CA PRO A 27 4.97 -12.20 58.69
C PRO A 27 4.01 -12.21 57.49
N PRO A 28 3.39 -13.37 57.17
CA PRO A 28 2.62 -13.55 55.95
C PRO A 28 1.39 -12.63 55.95
N ARG A 29 1.28 -11.80 54.91
CA ARG A 29 0.07 -11.03 54.60
C ARG A 29 -1.03 -11.96 54.10
N SER A 30 -2.23 -11.73 54.62
CA SER A 30 -3.50 -12.32 54.21
C SER A 30 -3.69 -12.24 52.70
N ALA A 31 -4.24 -13.30 52.09
CA ALA A 31 -4.56 -13.35 50.67
C ALA A 31 -5.49 -12.19 50.28
N GLU A 32 -4.93 -11.24 49.53
CA GLU A 32 -5.65 -10.14 48.90
C GLU A 32 -6.44 -10.72 47.72
N GLN A 33 -7.75 -10.45 47.66
CA GLN A 33 -8.59 -10.85 46.53
C GLN A 33 -8.00 -10.31 45.23
N PRO A 34 -8.02 -11.08 44.13
CA PRO A 34 -7.59 -10.55 42.84
C PRO A 34 -8.42 -9.32 42.51
N ALA A 35 -7.74 -8.18 42.34
CA ALA A 35 -8.34 -6.95 41.89
C ALA A 35 -9.12 -7.23 40.60
N ALA A 36 -10.33 -6.67 40.50
CA ALA A 36 -11.09 -6.70 39.26
C ALA A 36 -10.19 -6.19 38.11
N PRO A 37 -10.20 -6.84 36.94
CA PRO A 37 -9.39 -6.36 35.81
C PRO A 37 -9.73 -4.90 35.57
N ALA A 38 -8.70 -4.06 35.47
CA ALA A 38 -8.85 -2.65 35.13
C ALA A 38 -9.74 -2.53 33.88
N PRO A 39 -10.62 -1.50 33.77
CA PRO A 39 -11.42 -1.30 32.57
C PRO A 39 -10.48 -1.27 31.36
N GLN A 40 -10.63 -2.22 30.43
CA GLN A 40 -9.92 -2.14 29.16
C GLN A 40 -10.39 -0.86 28.46
N GLU A 41 -9.45 0.05 28.17
CA GLU A 41 -9.76 1.21 27.34
C GLU A 41 -10.36 0.71 26.02
N ARG A 42 -11.58 1.15 25.73
CA ARG A 42 -12.27 0.82 24.48
C ARG A 42 -11.91 1.88 23.47
N PHE A 43 -11.13 1.52 22.46
CA PHE A 43 -10.86 2.38 21.32
C PHE A 43 -12.07 2.36 20.39
N THR A 44 -12.58 3.53 20.01
CA THR A 44 -13.72 3.69 19.09
C THR A 44 -13.47 4.84 18.14
N LEU A 45 -13.92 4.69 16.89
CA LEU A 45 -13.88 5.76 15.90
C LEU A 45 -15.02 6.76 16.15
N GLY A 46 -14.75 7.76 16.99
CA GLY A 46 -15.71 8.82 17.32
C GLY A 46 -15.85 9.89 16.23
N ASP A 47 -16.93 10.66 16.29
CA ASP A 47 -17.29 11.65 15.25
C ASP A 47 -16.21 12.71 15.00
N ARG A 48 -15.50 13.15 16.05
CA ARG A 48 -14.37 14.07 15.91
C ARG A 48 -13.21 13.45 15.11
N ALA A 49 -12.89 12.19 15.35
CA ALA A 49 -11.83 11.49 14.61
C ALA A 49 -12.23 11.33 13.13
N ILE A 50 -13.52 11.09 12.86
CA ILE A 50 -14.05 11.06 11.49
C ILE A 50 -13.85 12.40 10.78
N GLU A 51 -14.26 13.50 11.42
CA GLU A 51 -14.08 14.86 10.86
C GLU A 51 -12.59 15.19 10.63
N GLU A 52 -11.72 14.73 11.52
CA GLU A 52 -10.27 14.87 11.39
C GLU A 52 -9.72 14.09 10.19
N VAL A 53 -10.09 12.82 10.03
CA VAL A 53 -9.69 12.01 8.85
C VAL A 53 -10.19 12.64 7.56
N VAL A 54 -11.46 13.07 7.49
CA VAL A 54 -12.02 13.73 6.29
C VAL A 54 -11.20 14.95 5.88
N ARG A 55 -10.88 15.82 6.84
CA ARG A 55 -10.08 17.03 6.61
C ARG A 55 -8.65 16.70 6.20
N ALA A 56 -8.04 15.74 6.88
CA ALA A 56 -6.65 15.35 6.68
C ALA A 56 -6.46 14.70 5.31
N VAL A 57 -7.36 13.80 4.89
CA VAL A 57 -7.36 13.19 3.55
C VAL A 57 -7.52 14.24 2.46
N SER A 58 -8.49 15.15 2.61
CA SER A 58 -8.69 16.26 1.66
C SER A 58 -7.43 17.12 1.50
N THR A 59 -6.74 17.41 2.61
CA THR A 59 -5.50 18.18 2.61
C THR A 59 -4.35 17.40 1.97
N ALA A 60 -4.15 16.14 2.37
CA ALA A 60 -3.08 15.27 1.90
C ALA A 60 -3.20 14.99 0.39
N ARG A 61 -4.43 14.79 -0.11
CA ARG A 61 -4.73 14.56 -1.53
C ARG A 61 -4.89 15.85 -2.36
N GLN A 62 -4.86 17.00 -1.71
CA GLN A 62 -5.09 18.33 -2.32
C GLN A 62 -6.44 18.42 -3.06
N LEU A 63 -7.47 17.77 -2.52
CA LEU A 63 -8.78 17.65 -3.13
C LEU A 63 -9.86 18.10 -2.14
N SER A 64 -10.38 19.31 -2.32
CA SER A 64 -11.38 19.88 -1.41
C SER A 64 -12.77 19.27 -1.65
N PRO A 65 -13.51 18.88 -0.59
CA PRO A 65 -14.89 18.43 -0.73
C PRO A 65 -15.77 19.57 -1.27
N ARG A 66 -16.65 19.27 -2.23
CA ARG A 66 -17.67 20.20 -2.72
C ARG A 66 -18.92 20.21 -1.84
N ARG A 67 -19.12 19.15 -1.06
CA ARG A 67 -20.19 18.98 -0.07
C ARG A 67 -19.69 18.11 1.10
N PRO A 68 -20.33 18.17 2.28
CA PRO A 68 -19.93 17.35 3.42
C PRO A 68 -19.87 15.86 3.09
N VAL A 69 -18.81 15.18 3.52
CA VAL A 69 -18.70 13.71 3.43
C VAL A 69 -19.45 13.13 4.63
N VAL A 70 -20.52 12.38 4.37
CA VAL A 70 -21.34 11.76 5.41
C VAL A 70 -20.84 10.34 5.66
N VAL A 71 -20.50 10.04 6.92
CA VAL A 71 -20.02 8.73 7.36
C VAL A 71 -21.07 8.12 8.29
N GLU A 72 -21.49 6.88 8.00
CA GLU A 72 -22.47 6.12 8.77
C GLU A 72 -21.80 4.86 9.33
N ARG A 73 -21.80 4.74 10.66
CA ARG A 73 -21.30 3.56 11.35
C ARG A 73 -22.41 2.53 11.50
N LEU A 74 -22.16 1.29 11.10
CA LEU A 74 -23.16 0.21 11.08
C LEU A 74 -22.66 -1.00 11.86
N ASP A 75 -23.57 -1.67 12.58
CA ASP A 75 -23.31 -3.03 13.04
C ASP A 75 -23.08 -3.98 11.86
N HIS A 76 -22.48 -5.15 12.12
CA HIS A 76 -22.06 -6.08 11.07
C HIS A 76 -23.23 -6.55 10.19
N GLU A 77 -24.39 -6.84 10.77
CA GLU A 77 -25.55 -7.34 10.03
C GLU A 77 -26.06 -6.29 9.03
N ARG A 78 -26.25 -5.05 9.49
CA ARG A 78 -26.68 -3.93 8.62
C ARG A 78 -25.60 -3.56 7.62
N PHE A 79 -24.32 -3.66 7.97
CA PHE A 79 -23.22 -3.42 7.06
C PHE A 79 -23.26 -4.39 5.87
N VAL A 80 -23.43 -5.69 6.15
CA VAL A 80 -23.56 -6.72 5.11
C VAL A 80 -24.83 -6.51 4.29
N GLU A 81 -25.98 -6.24 4.92
CA GLU A 81 -27.22 -5.94 4.20
C GLU A 81 -27.03 -4.78 3.21
N ARG A 82 -26.39 -3.69 3.66
CA ARG A 82 -26.13 -2.51 2.83
C ARG A 82 -25.11 -2.77 1.72
N LEU A 83 -24.08 -3.57 1.98
CA LEU A 83 -23.07 -3.94 0.98
C LEU A 83 -23.68 -4.66 -0.23
N PHE A 84 -24.65 -5.55 0.02
CA PHE A 84 -25.31 -6.33 -1.03
C PHE A 84 -26.62 -5.70 -1.54
N ALA A 85 -27.03 -4.55 -1.00
CA ALA A 85 -28.28 -3.90 -1.38
C ALA A 85 -28.25 -3.45 -2.85
N GLY A 86 -29.09 -4.09 -3.68
CA GLY A 86 -29.19 -3.79 -5.12
C GLY A 86 -28.34 -4.67 -6.02
N ARG A 87 -27.70 -5.72 -5.49
CA ARG A 87 -27.25 -6.86 -6.30
C ARG A 87 -28.44 -7.78 -6.55
N ASP A 88 -29.23 -7.46 -7.56
CA ASP A 88 -30.22 -8.41 -8.07
C ASP A 88 -29.43 -9.47 -8.87
N ALA A 89 -29.29 -10.67 -8.31
CA ALA A 89 -28.86 -11.81 -9.11
C ALA A 89 -29.98 -12.10 -10.11
N GLU A 90 -29.78 -11.82 -11.39
CA GLU A 90 -30.67 -12.38 -12.40
C GLU A 90 -30.55 -13.90 -12.32
N PRO A 91 -31.62 -14.64 -11.98
CA PRO A 91 -31.55 -16.08 -11.94
C PRO A 91 -31.24 -16.58 -13.35
N SER A 92 -30.02 -17.10 -13.54
CA SER A 92 -29.69 -17.82 -14.76
C SER A 92 -30.62 -19.04 -14.83
N PRO A 93 -31.23 -19.35 -15.99
CA PRO A 93 -32.04 -20.55 -16.14
C PRO A 93 -31.24 -21.78 -15.71
N GLU A 94 -31.83 -22.64 -14.87
CA GLU A 94 -31.16 -23.86 -14.41
C GLU A 94 -30.64 -24.67 -15.61
N GLY A 95 -29.34 -24.94 -15.63
CA GLY A 95 -28.67 -25.69 -16.70
C GLY A 95 -28.24 -24.88 -17.94
N ALA A 96 -28.43 -23.56 -17.98
CA ALA A 96 -27.86 -22.70 -19.02
C ALA A 96 -26.38 -22.38 -18.75
N LEU A 97 -25.55 -22.40 -19.79
CA LEU A 97 -24.14 -21.98 -19.70
C LEU A 97 -24.06 -20.45 -19.66
N SER A 98 -23.64 -19.89 -18.54
CA SER A 98 -23.34 -18.45 -18.46
C SER A 98 -22.08 -18.11 -19.26
N ALA A 99 -21.96 -16.85 -19.70
CA ALA A 99 -20.77 -16.37 -20.38
C ALA A 99 -19.50 -16.53 -19.52
N GLU A 100 -19.62 -16.30 -18.20
CA GLU A 100 -18.53 -16.51 -17.25
C GLU A 100 -18.15 -18.00 -17.13
N ALA A 101 -19.11 -18.91 -17.01
CA ALA A 101 -18.81 -20.35 -16.96
C ALA A 101 -18.17 -20.83 -18.27
N ALA A 102 -18.63 -20.33 -19.43
CA ALA A 102 -18.03 -20.60 -20.73
C ALA A 102 -16.58 -20.12 -20.78
N PHE A 103 -16.31 -18.89 -20.33
CA PHE A 103 -14.99 -18.29 -20.25
C PHE A 103 -14.05 -19.10 -19.35
N LEU A 104 -14.46 -19.36 -18.10
CA LEU A 104 -13.63 -20.06 -17.12
C LEU A 104 -13.30 -21.49 -17.55
N LEU A 105 -14.26 -22.21 -18.16
CA LEU A 105 -14.02 -23.53 -18.72
C LEU A 105 -13.14 -23.47 -19.99
N GLY A 106 -13.46 -22.52 -20.89
CA GLY A 106 -12.79 -22.28 -22.17
C GLY A 106 -11.30 -22.04 -22.05
N PHE A 107 -10.89 -21.25 -21.06
CA PHE A 107 -9.49 -20.89 -20.78
C PHE A 107 -8.85 -21.67 -19.63
N ASN A 108 -9.45 -22.79 -19.19
CA ASN A 108 -8.85 -23.69 -18.20
C ASN A 108 -8.66 -23.06 -16.80
N PHE A 109 -9.46 -22.05 -16.45
CA PHE A 109 -9.47 -21.43 -15.12
C PHE A 109 -10.22 -22.26 -14.07
N LEU A 110 -11.18 -23.10 -14.49
CA LEU A 110 -11.85 -24.04 -13.57
C LEU A 110 -10.96 -25.27 -13.29
N PRO A 111 -10.80 -25.68 -12.02
CA PRO A 111 -10.26 -27.00 -11.66
C PRO A 111 -11.12 -28.15 -12.22
N GLN A 112 -10.61 -29.38 -12.13
CA GLN A 112 -11.41 -30.55 -12.48
C GLN A 112 -12.65 -30.64 -11.58
N PRO A 113 -13.80 -31.20 -12.02
CA PRO A 113 -15.02 -31.21 -11.23
C PRO A 113 -14.86 -31.75 -9.80
N GLY A 114 -14.00 -32.76 -9.60
CA GLY A 114 -13.72 -33.33 -8.28
C GLY A 114 -12.89 -32.45 -7.33
N GLU A 115 -12.26 -31.39 -7.83
CA GLU A 115 -11.35 -30.49 -7.09
C GLU A 115 -12.00 -29.16 -6.72
N ARG A 116 -13.27 -28.94 -7.11
CA ARG A 116 -13.97 -27.67 -6.89
C ARG A 116 -14.59 -27.54 -5.50
N GLY A 117 -14.59 -28.62 -4.72
CA GLY A 117 -15.08 -28.62 -3.34
C GLY A 117 -14.30 -27.64 -2.48
N GLY A 118 -15.00 -26.73 -1.79
CA GLY A 118 -14.39 -25.75 -0.90
C GLY A 118 -13.92 -24.45 -1.57
N LEU A 119 -14.10 -24.30 -2.89
CA LEU A 119 -13.88 -23.02 -3.56
C LEU A 119 -14.87 -21.97 -3.05
N SER A 120 -14.37 -20.78 -2.76
CA SER A 120 -15.22 -19.66 -2.34
C SER A 120 -15.78 -18.90 -3.54
N THR A 121 -17.03 -18.47 -3.41
CA THR A 121 -17.70 -17.60 -4.38
C THR A 121 -17.21 -16.15 -4.27
N VAL A 122 -17.39 -15.36 -5.33
CA VAL A 122 -17.06 -13.92 -5.32
C VAL A 122 -17.82 -13.19 -4.20
N ASP A 123 -19.08 -13.55 -3.95
CA ASP A 123 -19.87 -12.94 -2.87
C ASP A 123 -19.34 -13.30 -1.47
N GLU A 124 -18.89 -14.53 -1.25
CA GLU A 124 -18.25 -14.91 0.01
C GLU A 124 -16.94 -14.16 0.24
N VAL A 125 -16.13 -14.00 -0.81
CA VAL A 125 -14.91 -13.20 -0.74
C VAL A 125 -15.25 -11.74 -0.40
N LEU A 126 -16.22 -11.14 -1.07
CA LEU A 126 -16.59 -9.73 -0.80
C LEU A 126 -17.18 -9.53 0.60
N LYS A 127 -17.97 -10.48 1.12
CA LYS A 127 -18.48 -10.44 2.51
C LYS A 127 -17.35 -10.40 3.55
N GLU A 128 -16.26 -11.09 3.27
CA GLU A 128 -15.11 -11.18 4.17
C GLU A 128 -14.15 -9.99 4.02
N GLN A 129 -13.87 -9.58 2.78
CA GLN A 129 -12.79 -8.64 2.46
C GLN A 129 -13.21 -7.16 2.59
N VAL A 130 -14.50 -6.82 2.45
CA VAL A 130 -14.96 -5.43 2.52
C VAL A 130 -15.09 -4.97 3.97
N VAL A 131 -14.20 -4.07 4.37
CA VAL A 131 -14.08 -3.54 5.75
C VAL A 131 -14.58 -2.09 5.88
N GLY A 132 -15.00 -1.50 4.78
CA GLY A 132 -15.63 -0.18 4.62
C GLY A 132 -16.09 -0.04 3.17
N PHE A 133 -17.07 0.81 2.87
CA PHE A 133 -17.39 1.16 1.47
C PHE A 133 -18.11 2.50 1.32
N TYR A 134 -17.86 3.18 0.22
CA TYR A 134 -18.61 4.35 -0.22
C TYR A 134 -19.71 3.96 -1.22
N SER A 135 -20.94 4.38 -0.95
CA SER A 135 -22.07 4.19 -1.87
C SER A 135 -22.35 5.44 -2.68
N ARG A 136 -22.16 5.34 -4.00
CA ARG A 136 -22.61 6.39 -4.95
C ARG A 136 -24.12 6.59 -4.97
N LYS A 137 -24.91 5.58 -4.56
CA LYS A 137 -26.39 5.65 -4.56
C LYS A 137 -26.91 6.52 -3.42
N THR A 138 -26.37 6.33 -2.21
CA THR A 138 -26.76 7.12 -1.04
C THR A 138 -25.84 8.30 -0.77
N ASP A 139 -24.71 8.39 -1.46
CA ASP A 139 -23.66 9.42 -1.24
C ASP A 139 -23.14 9.41 0.20
N LYS A 140 -22.85 8.21 0.71
CA LYS A 140 -22.38 7.99 2.09
C LYS A 140 -21.24 6.99 2.14
N VAL A 141 -20.34 7.20 3.08
CA VAL A 141 -19.33 6.21 3.50
C VAL A 141 -19.93 5.36 4.63
N PHE A 142 -19.75 4.05 4.56
CA PHE A 142 -20.17 3.10 5.58
C PHE A 142 -18.94 2.42 6.18
N ILE A 143 -18.84 2.42 7.52
CA ILE A 143 -17.75 1.78 8.28
C ILE A 143 -18.37 0.90 9.39
N PRO A 144 -17.80 -0.26 9.71
CA PRO A 144 -18.27 -1.08 10.82
C PRO A 144 -18.16 -0.36 12.19
N ASP A 145 -19.20 -0.43 13.01
CA ASP A 145 -19.19 0.04 14.40
C ASP A 145 -18.72 -1.11 15.31
N VAL A 146 -17.40 -1.24 15.45
CA VAL A 146 -16.76 -2.33 16.21
C VAL A 146 -15.92 -1.77 17.36
N ALA A 147 -15.87 -2.49 18.47
CA ALA A 147 -14.94 -2.20 19.55
C ALA A 147 -13.54 -2.64 19.13
N LEU A 148 -12.55 -1.77 19.33
CA LEU A 148 -11.16 -2.01 18.94
C LEU A 148 -10.31 -2.27 20.18
N ALA A 149 -9.36 -3.18 20.06
CA ALA A 149 -8.53 -3.64 21.17
C ALA A 149 -7.24 -2.83 21.37
N SER A 150 -6.84 -2.00 20.39
CA SER A 150 -5.59 -1.23 20.43
C SER A 150 -5.65 0.07 19.61
N GLU A 151 -4.67 0.95 19.83
CA GLU A 151 -4.42 2.12 18.97
C GLU A 151 -4.05 1.72 17.54
N ASP A 152 -3.35 0.60 17.36
CA ASP A 152 -2.99 0.10 16.03
C ASP A 152 -4.26 -0.29 15.24
N GLU A 153 -5.21 -0.96 15.88
CA GLU A 153 -6.52 -1.28 15.27
C GLU A 153 -7.35 -0.01 14.97
N LEU A 154 -7.24 1.03 15.80
CA LEU A 154 -7.87 2.34 15.53
C LEU A 154 -7.24 3.01 14.31
N LEU A 155 -5.93 2.98 14.18
CA LEU A 155 -5.21 3.51 13.03
C LEU A 155 -5.59 2.76 11.75
N GLU A 156 -5.70 1.42 11.81
CA GLU A 156 -6.17 0.60 10.69
C GLU A 156 -7.60 1.00 10.26
N GLN A 157 -8.53 1.15 11.21
CA GLN A 157 -9.88 1.58 10.88
C GLN A 157 -9.94 3.00 10.31
N GLN A 158 -9.10 3.91 10.81
CA GLN A 158 -8.95 5.27 10.25
C GLN A 158 -8.35 5.23 8.83
N ALA A 159 -7.44 4.30 8.53
CA ALA A 159 -6.89 4.11 7.19
C ALA A 159 -7.95 3.62 6.21
N VAL A 160 -8.81 2.67 6.62
CA VAL A 160 -9.98 2.27 5.84
C VAL A 160 -10.91 3.46 5.60
N LEU A 161 -11.21 4.25 6.64
CA LEU A 161 -12.00 5.47 6.47
C LEU A 161 -11.33 6.44 5.48
N ALA A 162 -10.00 6.61 5.54
CA ALA A 162 -9.27 7.49 4.64
C ALA A 162 -9.41 7.07 3.17
N HIS A 163 -9.37 5.76 2.91
CA HIS A 163 -9.65 5.17 1.60
C HIS A 163 -11.08 5.51 1.14
N GLU A 164 -12.08 5.26 1.97
CA GLU A 164 -13.49 5.51 1.60
C GLU A 164 -13.84 7.00 1.45
N VAL A 165 -13.22 7.87 2.25
CA VAL A 165 -13.34 9.31 2.09
C VAL A 165 -12.83 9.73 0.71
N GLN A 166 -11.73 9.13 0.22
CA GLN A 166 -11.25 9.44 -1.13
C GLN A 166 -12.28 9.06 -2.20
N HIS A 167 -12.99 7.94 -2.07
CA HIS A 167 -14.08 7.63 -3.00
C HIS A 167 -15.21 8.67 -2.98
N ALA A 168 -15.56 9.19 -1.80
CA ALA A 168 -16.52 10.28 -1.69
C ALA A 168 -16.01 11.55 -2.40
N LEU A 169 -14.73 11.92 -2.21
CA LEU A 169 -14.13 13.07 -2.88
C LEU A 169 -14.07 12.89 -4.40
N GLN A 170 -13.65 11.71 -4.87
CA GLN A 170 -13.64 11.36 -6.29
C GLN A 170 -15.02 11.53 -6.93
N ALA A 171 -16.07 11.02 -6.28
CA ALA A 171 -17.44 11.10 -6.77
C ALA A 171 -18.00 12.53 -6.82
N GLN A 172 -17.49 13.45 -6.00
CA GLN A 172 -17.89 14.86 -6.00
C GLN A 172 -17.18 15.68 -7.08
N VAL A 173 -15.92 15.34 -7.40
CA VAL A 173 -15.06 16.17 -8.25
C VAL A 173 -14.95 15.64 -9.68
N PHE A 174 -14.87 14.33 -9.86
CA PHE A 174 -14.54 13.70 -11.13
C PHE A 174 -15.76 13.06 -11.82
N PRO A 175 -15.74 12.97 -13.17
CA PRO A 175 -16.77 12.24 -13.90
C PRO A 175 -16.76 10.75 -13.55
N ARG A 176 -17.88 10.07 -13.81
CA ARG A 176 -17.92 8.61 -13.77
C ARG A 176 -17.05 8.04 -14.90
N PRO A 177 -16.43 6.87 -14.70
CA PRO A 177 -15.83 6.15 -15.81
C PRO A 177 -16.87 5.91 -16.91
N PRO A 178 -16.48 5.94 -18.19
CA PRO A 178 -17.36 5.55 -19.28
C PRO A 178 -17.71 4.07 -19.16
N GLU A 179 -18.77 3.63 -19.84
CA GLU A 179 -19.08 2.21 -19.95
C GLU A 179 -17.89 1.45 -20.56
N ALA A 180 -17.38 0.46 -19.84
CA ALA A 180 -16.28 -0.36 -20.30
C ALA A 180 -16.72 -1.26 -21.44
N ARG A 181 -15.88 -1.40 -22.47
CA ARG A 181 -16.18 -2.23 -23.66
C ARG A 181 -15.74 -3.68 -23.49
N SER A 182 -15.02 -3.98 -22.41
CA SER A 182 -14.51 -5.30 -22.05
C SER A 182 -14.32 -5.43 -20.53
N ALA A 183 -14.19 -6.67 -20.05
CA ALA A 183 -13.78 -6.92 -18.66
C ALA A 183 -12.39 -6.35 -18.34
N ASP A 184 -11.43 -6.45 -19.27
CA ASP A 184 -10.09 -5.85 -19.13
C ASP A 184 -10.15 -4.32 -18.95
N GLU A 185 -10.95 -3.62 -19.78
CA GLU A 185 -11.14 -2.17 -19.65
C GLU A 185 -11.84 -1.81 -18.33
N ALA A 186 -12.80 -2.62 -17.87
CA ALA A 186 -13.47 -2.41 -16.59
C ALA A 186 -12.50 -2.51 -15.40
N ILE A 187 -11.62 -3.53 -15.40
CA ILE A 187 -10.58 -3.70 -14.36
C ILE A 187 -9.59 -2.53 -14.43
N ALA A 188 -9.20 -2.09 -15.62
CA ALA A 188 -8.27 -0.98 -15.82
C ALA A 188 -8.83 0.36 -15.32
N GLN A 189 -10.11 0.64 -15.60
CA GLN A 189 -10.80 1.81 -15.08
C GLN A 189 -10.91 1.79 -13.55
N LEU A 190 -11.24 0.62 -12.99
CA LEU A 190 -11.30 0.43 -11.54
C LEU A 190 -9.93 0.65 -10.88
N ALA A 191 -8.84 0.21 -11.53
CA ALA A 191 -7.49 0.41 -11.03
C ALA A 191 -7.09 1.88 -10.86
N LEU A 192 -7.58 2.79 -11.71
CA LEU A 192 -7.39 4.24 -11.46
C LEU A 192 -8.12 4.68 -10.18
N ILE A 193 -9.37 4.27 -10.03
CA ILE A 193 -10.24 4.68 -8.91
C ILE A 193 -9.68 4.17 -7.57
N GLU A 194 -9.42 2.87 -7.49
CA GLU A 194 -8.87 2.20 -6.30
C GLU A 194 -7.42 2.64 -6.04
N GLY A 195 -6.62 2.78 -7.10
CA GLY A 195 -5.24 3.23 -6.99
C GLY A 195 -5.10 4.63 -6.39
N ASP A 196 -5.96 5.56 -6.78
CA ASP A 196 -5.99 6.92 -6.25
C ASP A 196 -6.51 6.96 -4.81
N ALA A 197 -7.44 6.06 -4.43
CA ALA A 197 -7.86 5.86 -3.04
C ALA A 197 -6.72 5.33 -2.16
N MET A 198 -5.96 4.35 -2.66
CA MET A 198 -4.76 3.83 -1.99
C MET A 198 -3.67 4.89 -1.82
N VAL A 199 -3.44 5.72 -2.85
CA VAL A 199 -2.49 6.84 -2.78
C VAL A 199 -2.93 7.90 -1.78
N ALA A 200 -4.22 8.24 -1.71
CA ALA A 200 -4.76 9.18 -0.73
C ALA A 200 -4.63 8.66 0.71
N MET A 201 -4.96 7.37 0.94
CA MET A 201 -4.75 6.71 2.23
C MET A 201 -3.27 6.72 2.62
N GLY A 202 -2.35 6.38 1.69
CA GLY A 202 -0.92 6.43 1.93
C GLY A 202 -0.40 7.83 2.23
N ALA A 203 -0.88 8.85 1.50
CA ALA A 203 -0.56 10.24 1.77
C ALA A 203 -1.03 10.70 3.15
N TRP A 204 -2.24 10.30 3.56
CA TRP A 204 -2.78 10.55 4.90
C TRP A 204 -1.95 9.87 5.99
N LEU A 205 -1.65 8.57 5.88
CA LEU A 205 -0.79 7.85 6.82
C LEU A 205 0.58 8.52 6.98
N GLY A 206 1.16 8.96 5.86
CA GLY A 206 2.41 9.72 5.87
C GLY A 206 2.29 11.03 6.64
N ALA A 207 1.22 11.78 6.40
CA ALA A 207 0.96 13.04 7.09
C ALA A 207 0.73 12.84 8.60
N GLU A 208 -0.01 11.81 9.02
CA GLU A 208 -0.19 11.46 10.44
C GLU A 208 1.15 11.14 11.14
N ALA A 209 2.07 10.52 10.40
CA ALA A 209 3.44 10.27 10.85
C ALA A 209 4.36 11.50 10.76
N GLY A 210 3.85 12.67 10.36
CA GLY A 210 4.59 13.91 10.19
C GLY A 210 5.50 13.94 8.96
N ALA A 211 5.32 13.05 7.99
CA ALA A 211 6.14 12.99 6.78
C ALA A 211 5.55 13.84 5.62
N PRO A 212 6.38 14.43 4.75
CA PRO A 212 5.91 15.07 3.54
C PRO A 212 5.23 14.05 2.61
N VAL A 213 4.08 14.41 2.05
CA VAL A 213 3.34 13.57 1.09
C VAL A 213 4.23 13.11 -0.07
N GLY A 214 5.03 14.02 -0.63
CA GLY A 214 5.98 13.68 -1.71
C GLY A 214 6.98 12.60 -1.34
N ARG A 215 7.53 12.63 -0.11
CA ARG A 215 8.42 11.58 0.40
C ARG A 215 7.67 10.26 0.55
N THR A 216 6.48 10.30 1.14
CA THR A 216 5.66 9.11 1.37
C THR A 216 5.34 8.39 0.07
N LEU A 217 4.85 9.13 -0.93
CA LEU A 217 4.46 8.56 -2.22
C LEU A 217 5.67 8.06 -3.03
N ARG A 218 6.80 8.76 -3.01
CA ARG A 218 8.04 8.28 -3.66
C ARG A 218 8.60 7.00 -3.04
N ARG A 219 8.25 6.72 -1.78
CA ARG A 219 8.65 5.51 -1.05
C ARG A 219 7.53 4.48 -0.94
N ILE A 220 6.36 4.71 -1.54
CA ILE A 220 5.19 3.87 -1.30
C ILE A 220 5.44 2.42 -1.69
N VAL A 221 6.29 2.15 -2.68
CA VAL A 221 6.73 0.80 -3.06
C VAL A 221 7.55 0.12 -1.96
N GLU A 222 8.43 0.85 -1.28
CA GLU A 222 9.23 0.34 -0.16
C GLU A 222 8.38 0.15 1.11
N VAL A 223 7.34 0.97 1.26
CA VAL A 223 6.36 0.89 2.36
C VAL A 223 5.37 -0.25 2.13
N THR A 224 4.83 -0.43 0.92
CA THR A 224 3.87 -1.50 0.60
C THR A 224 4.50 -2.89 0.51
N LYS A 225 5.82 -2.99 0.35
CA LYS A 225 6.54 -4.24 0.65
C LYS A 225 6.47 -4.63 2.13
N ARG A 226 6.20 -3.68 3.02
CA ARG A 226 6.17 -3.85 4.49
C ARG A 226 4.76 -3.81 5.08
N VAL A 227 3.76 -3.31 4.36
CA VAL A 227 2.34 -3.32 4.73
C VAL A 227 1.62 -4.37 3.88
N PRO A 228 1.24 -5.54 4.45
CA PRO A 228 0.48 -6.54 3.72
C PRO A 228 -0.81 -5.96 3.17
N LEU A 229 -1.23 -6.41 1.98
CA LEU A 229 -2.57 -6.07 1.46
C LEU A 229 -3.68 -6.49 2.44
N ALA A 230 -3.41 -7.54 3.23
CA ALA A 230 -4.22 -8.04 4.34
C ALA A 230 -4.42 -7.05 5.52
N SER A 231 -3.73 -5.90 5.52
CA SER A 231 -4.01 -4.79 6.45
C SER A 231 -5.11 -3.85 5.93
N VAL A 232 -5.42 -3.92 4.64
CA VAL A 232 -6.48 -3.14 3.97
C VAL A 232 -7.70 -4.03 3.70
N THR A 233 -7.47 -5.33 3.50
CA THR A 233 -8.51 -6.35 3.40
C THR A 233 -8.37 -7.28 4.60
N ARG A 234 -9.42 -7.59 5.38
CA ARG A 234 -9.25 -8.50 6.53
C ARG A 234 -8.71 -9.85 6.05
N GLY A 235 -7.54 -10.26 6.54
CA GLY A 235 -7.05 -11.61 6.27
C GLY A 235 -6.11 -12.16 7.34
N GLU A 236 -6.63 -13.08 8.16
CA GLU A 236 -5.83 -14.13 8.81
C GLU A 236 -5.35 -15.15 7.76
N ALA A 237 -4.61 -16.20 8.15
CA ALA A 237 -4.41 -17.34 7.24
C ALA A 237 -5.73 -18.13 7.08
N ASP A 238 -6.02 -18.67 5.88
CA ASP A 238 -7.19 -19.51 5.53
C ASP A 238 -8.51 -18.76 5.18
N THR A 239 -8.40 -17.61 4.51
CA THR A 239 -9.53 -16.74 4.11
C THR A 239 -10.38 -17.31 2.98
N LYS A 240 -11.59 -16.77 2.77
CA LYS A 240 -12.38 -17.01 1.54
C LYS A 240 -11.61 -16.56 0.30
N LEU A 241 -10.82 -15.50 0.39
CA LEU A 241 -9.93 -15.05 -0.70
C LEU A 241 -8.86 -16.09 -1.05
N ASP A 242 -8.28 -16.78 -0.05
CA ASP A 242 -7.32 -17.88 -0.27
C ASP A 242 -7.98 -19.07 -0.97
N LYS A 243 -9.26 -19.31 -0.71
CA LYS A 243 -10.06 -20.38 -1.31
C LYS A 243 -10.73 -19.99 -2.63
N ALA A 244 -10.55 -18.77 -3.12
CA ALA A 244 -11.08 -18.33 -4.42
C ALA A 244 -10.22 -18.87 -5.57
N LEU A 245 -10.78 -18.88 -6.80
CA LEU A 245 -9.99 -19.13 -8.01
C LEU A 245 -8.87 -18.08 -8.11
N ASP A 246 -7.67 -18.47 -8.58
CA ASP A 246 -6.55 -17.54 -8.74
C ASP A 246 -6.90 -16.33 -9.61
N LEU A 247 -7.72 -16.55 -10.63
CA LEU A 247 -8.27 -15.50 -11.48
C LEU A 247 -9.09 -14.48 -10.67
N THR A 248 -10.00 -14.96 -9.82
CA THR A 248 -10.81 -14.11 -8.94
C THR A 248 -9.91 -13.33 -7.97
N ARG A 249 -8.97 -14.02 -7.31
CA ARG A 249 -8.05 -13.39 -6.36
C ARG A 249 -7.25 -12.27 -7.02
N LYS A 250 -6.58 -12.57 -8.14
CA LYS A 250 -5.70 -11.60 -8.82
C LYS A 250 -6.48 -10.45 -9.46
N ARG A 251 -7.68 -10.68 -10.01
CA ARG A 251 -8.55 -9.60 -10.49
C ARG A 251 -9.04 -8.68 -9.37
N LEU A 252 -9.31 -9.21 -8.17
CA LEU A 252 -9.69 -8.40 -7.01
C LEU A 252 -8.52 -7.59 -6.45
N GLU A 253 -7.31 -8.14 -6.42
CA GLU A 253 -6.12 -7.45 -5.90
C GLU A 253 -5.58 -6.38 -6.86
N PHE A 254 -5.72 -6.59 -8.18
CA PHE A 254 -5.08 -5.77 -9.20
C PHE A 254 -5.43 -4.28 -9.13
N PRO A 255 -6.71 -3.87 -8.97
CA PRO A 255 -7.05 -2.44 -8.85
C PRO A 255 -6.35 -1.73 -7.69
N TYR A 256 -6.14 -2.41 -6.56
CA TYR A 256 -5.47 -1.84 -5.40
C TYR A 256 -3.96 -1.78 -5.60
N ARG A 257 -3.35 -2.91 -5.99
CA ARG A 257 -1.89 -3.03 -6.08
C ARG A 257 -1.34 -2.31 -7.31
N SER A 258 -1.75 -2.74 -8.50
CA SER A 258 -1.25 -2.18 -9.76
C SER A 258 -1.79 -0.77 -9.98
N GLY A 259 -3.05 -0.51 -9.57
CA GLY A 259 -3.61 0.84 -9.61
C GLY A 259 -2.85 1.83 -8.74
N MET A 260 -2.48 1.47 -7.51
CA MET A 260 -1.67 2.34 -6.65
C MET A 260 -0.30 2.63 -7.28
N LEU A 261 0.34 1.64 -7.91
CA LEU A 261 1.61 1.83 -8.60
C LEU A 261 1.46 2.77 -9.80
N LEU A 262 0.43 2.60 -10.63
CA LEU A 262 0.09 3.50 -11.72
C LEU A 262 -0.05 4.94 -11.22
N VAL A 263 -0.93 5.17 -10.24
CA VAL A 263 -1.21 6.54 -9.75
C VAL A 263 0.02 7.14 -9.09
N THR A 264 0.83 6.34 -8.40
CA THR A 264 2.10 6.79 -7.82
C THR A 264 3.08 7.24 -8.89
N ASP A 265 3.28 6.46 -9.96
CA ASP A 265 4.22 6.83 -11.01
C ASP A 265 3.74 8.06 -11.80
N VAL A 266 2.43 8.20 -12.00
CA VAL A 266 1.84 9.42 -12.56
C VAL A 266 2.02 10.63 -11.62
N TYR A 267 1.83 10.46 -10.31
CA TYR A 267 2.13 11.49 -9.31
C TYR A 267 3.62 11.89 -9.35
N ARG A 268 4.53 10.94 -9.51
CA ARG A 268 5.97 11.22 -9.61
C ARG A 268 6.32 12.01 -10.87
N ALA A 269 5.56 11.86 -11.95
CA ALA A 269 5.75 12.61 -13.19
C ALA A 269 5.22 14.05 -13.12
N GLY A 270 4.06 14.29 -12.49
CA GLY A 270 3.38 15.60 -12.56
C GLY A 270 2.53 16.01 -11.35
N GLY A 271 2.70 15.35 -10.21
CA GLY A 271 1.92 15.58 -8.99
C GLY A 271 0.44 15.25 -9.14
N PHE A 272 -0.36 15.65 -8.14
CA PHE A 272 -1.80 15.47 -8.17
C PHE A 272 -2.51 16.14 -9.36
N PRO A 273 -2.09 17.29 -9.90
CA PRO A 273 -2.71 17.84 -11.10
C PRO A 273 -2.68 16.88 -12.30
N LEU A 274 -1.62 16.08 -12.45
CA LEU A 274 -1.56 15.07 -13.51
C LEU A 274 -2.42 13.84 -13.17
N VAL A 275 -2.50 13.43 -11.90
CA VAL A 275 -3.41 12.38 -11.44
C VAL A 275 -4.87 12.76 -11.69
N ASP A 276 -5.26 13.99 -11.35
CA ASP A 276 -6.61 14.51 -11.58
C ASP A 276 -6.97 14.51 -13.08
N ARG A 277 -5.99 14.78 -13.95
CA ARG A 277 -6.16 14.72 -15.40
C ARG A 277 -6.49 13.31 -15.90
N MET A 278 -6.08 12.25 -15.19
CA MET A 278 -6.40 10.86 -15.57
C MET A 278 -7.92 10.61 -15.62
N TYR A 279 -8.70 11.32 -14.81
CA TYR A 279 -10.17 11.21 -14.82
C TYR A 279 -10.83 11.80 -16.07
N THR A 280 -10.08 12.50 -16.92
CA THR A 280 -10.56 12.89 -18.27
C THR A 280 -10.31 11.80 -19.31
N ARG A 281 -9.44 10.83 -18.99
CA ARG A 281 -9.05 9.73 -19.88
C ARG A 281 -8.58 8.52 -19.08
N PHE A 282 -9.55 7.71 -18.66
CA PHE A 282 -9.31 6.49 -17.91
C PHE A 282 -8.40 5.51 -18.68
N PRO A 283 -7.61 4.66 -17.98
CA PRO A 283 -6.93 3.53 -18.60
C PRO A 283 -7.93 2.64 -19.34
N ARG A 284 -7.51 2.10 -20.50
CA ARG A 284 -8.34 1.29 -21.39
C ARG A 284 -7.96 -0.18 -21.45
N SER A 285 -6.87 -0.56 -20.77
CA SER A 285 -6.40 -1.93 -20.65
C SER A 285 -5.58 -2.11 -19.39
N THR A 286 -5.51 -3.33 -18.87
CA THR A 286 -4.63 -3.68 -17.74
C THR A 286 -3.16 -3.48 -18.07
N GLU A 287 -2.77 -3.57 -19.35
CA GLU A 287 -1.43 -3.21 -19.85
C GLU A 287 -1.07 -1.77 -19.51
N GLN A 288 -1.97 -0.81 -19.75
CA GLN A 288 -1.73 0.59 -19.40
C GLN A 288 -1.56 0.82 -17.89
N VAL A 289 -2.14 -0.04 -17.06
CA VAL A 289 -1.99 0.02 -15.61
C VAL A 289 -0.65 -0.60 -15.18
N LEU A 290 -0.24 -1.70 -15.82
CA LEU A 290 1.03 -2.39 -15.57
C LEU A 290 2.24 -1.59 -16.09
N HIS A 291 2.05 -0.84 -17.18
CA HIS A 291 3.07 -0.03 -17.87
C HIS A 291 2.64 1.44 -17.94
N PRO A 292 2.78 2.21 -16.84
CA PRO A 292 2.32 3.60 -16.76
C PRO A 292 2.88 4.53 -17.85
N GLU A 293 4.07 4.25 -18.36
CA GLU A 293 4.66 4.96 -19.49
C GLU A 293 3.82 4.86 -20.77
N LYS A 294 3.23 3.69 -21.05
CA LYS A 294 2.32 3.50 -22.19
C LYS A 294 1.01 4.25 -21.99
N TYR A 295 0.51 4.28 -20.76
CA TYR A 295 -0.66 5.10 -20.41
C TYR A 295 -0.41 6.60 -20.66
N LEU A 296 0.75 7.11 -20.23
CA LEU A 296 1.14 8.51 -20.45
C LEU A 296 1.42 8.81 -21.92
N ALA A 297 2.04 7.89 -22.66
CA ALA A 297 2.18 7.97 -24.12
C ALA A 297 0.82 7.86 -24.85
N GLY A 298 -0.21 7.39 -24.15
CA GLY A 298 -1.58 7.28 -24.64
C GLY A 298 -1.74 6.22 -25.72
N GLU A 299 -1.03 5.11 -25.59
CA GLU A 299 -1.05 3.97 -26.49
C GLU A 299 -2.36 3.17 -26.31
N PRO A 300 -3.28 3.14 -27.29
CA PRO A 300 -4.50 2.36 -27.19
C PRO A 300 -4.23 0.86 -27.37
N PRO A 301 -5.03 -0.04 -26.76
CA PRO A 301 -5.07 -1.42 -27.23
C PRO A 301 -5.56 -1.45 -28.69
N ARG A 302 -4.93 -2.28 -29.51
CA ARG A 302 -5.29 -2.53 -30.90
C ARG A 302 -6.69 -3.13 -30.98
N PRO A 303 -7.57 -2.64 -31.88
CA PRO A 303 -8.91 -3.19 -32.02
C PRO A 303 -8.89 -4.53 -32.78
N PHE A 304 -9.76 -5.45 -32.37
CA PHE A 304 -9.97 -6.74 -33.00
C PHE A 304 -11.48 -6.98 -33.19
N ALA A 305 -11.86 -7.61 -34.30
CA ALA A 305 -13.23 -8.05 -34.52
C ALA A 305 -13.54 -9.34 -33.76
N ASP A 306 -14.82 -9.57 -33.43
CA ASP A 306 -15.26 -10.79 -32.75
C ASP A 306 -14.98 -12.05 -33.60
N PRO A 307 -14.34 -13.09 -33.03
CA PRO A 307 -14.28 -14.40 -33.64
C PRO A 307 -15.69 -14.93 -33.92
N ARG A 308 -15.94 -15.36 -35.17
CA ARG A 308 -17.27 -15.86 -35.57
C ARG A 308 -17.42 -17.33 -35.18
N PRO A 309 -18.62 -17.76 -34.73
CA PRO A 309 -18.87 -19.18 -34.48
C PRO A 309 -18.77 -19.97 -35.79
N PRO A 310 -18.06 -21.11 -35.80
CA PRO A 310 -18.09 -22.03 -36.93
C PRO A 310 -19.48 -22.64 -37.15
N PRO A 311 -19.75 -23.22 -38.33
CA PRO A 311 -21.04 -23.89 -38.59
C PRO A 311 -21.38 -24.93 -37.50
N GLY A 312 -22.60 -24.83 -36.96
CA GLY A 312 -23.09 -25.71 -35.88
C GLY A 312 -22.69 -25.30 -34.47
N TYR A 313 -21.93 -24.20 -34.31
CA TYR A 313 -21.61 -23.60 -33.02
C TYR A 313 -22.42 -22.31 -32.82
N ALA A 314 -22.68 -21.96 -31.56
CA ALA A 314 -23.26 -20.70 -31.13
C ALA A 314 -22.29 -19.96 -30.20
N LEU A 315 -22.28 -18.63 -30.27
CA LEU A 315 -21.45 -17.81 -29.37
C LEU A 315 -22.01 -17.87 -27.93
N SER A 316 -21.13 -18.21 -26.99
CA SER A 316 -21.45 -18.26 -25.55
C SER A 316 -20.80 -17.13 -24.77
N ALA A 317 -19.59 -16.72 -25.15
CA ALA A 317 -18.88 -15.57 -24.57
C ALA A 317 -17.95 -14.93 -25.61
N ALA A 318 -17.84 -13.61 -25.61
CA ALA A 318 -16.82 -12.88 -26.35
C ALA A 318 -16.34 -11.69 -25.51
N ASP A 319 -15.04 -11.57 -25.33
CA ASP A 319 -14.43 -10.47 -24.58
C ASP A 319 -12.95 -10.30 -24.94
N THR A 320 -12.27 -9.41 -24.23
CA THR A 320 -10.82 -9.19 -24.23
C THR A 320 -10.24 -9.81 -22.95
N LEU A 321 -9.14 -10.57 -23.06
CA LEU A 321 -8.44 -11.09 -21.89
C LEU A 321 -7.62 -10.00 -21.20
N GLY A 322 -6.88 -9.21 -21.98
CA GLY A 322 -5.93 -8.24 -21.43
C GLY A 322 -4.62 -8.89 -20.97
N GLU A 323 -3.64 -8.05 -20.67
CA GLU A 323 -2.33 -8.50 -20.16
C GLU A 323 -2.45 -9.24 -18.83
N LEU A 324 -3.29 -8.72 -17.90
CA LEU A 324 -3.51 -9.34 -16.60
C LEU A 324 -3.96 -10.80 -16.72
N ASP A 325 -5.08 -11.06 -17.39
CA ASP A 325 -5.61 -12.43 -17.44
C ASP A 325 -4.78 -13.33 -18.35
N THR A 326 -4.09 -12.77 -19.35
CA THR A 326 -3.06 -13.51 -20.12
C THR A 326 -1.96 -14.00 -19.19
N ARG A 327 -1.44 -13.15 -18.31
CA ARG A 327 -0.43 -13.55 -17.31
C ARG A 327 -0.97 -14.63 -16.38
N ILE A 328 -2.17 -14.44 -15.82
CA ILE A 328 -2.81 -15.41 -14.91
C ILE A 328 -3.01 -16.76 -15.62
N LEU A 329 -3.43 -16.75 -16.88
CA LEU A 329 -3.60 -17.95 -17.69
C LEU A 329 -2.29 -18.73 -17.80
N LEU A 330 -1.18 -18.05 -18.10
CA LEU A 330 0.13 -18.68 -18.28
C LEU A 330 0.72 -19.18 -16.96
N GLU A 331 0.56 -18.44 -15.86
CA GLU A 331 1.03 -18.81 -14.51
C GLU A 331 0.48 -20.17 -14.03
N ARG A 332 -0.62 -20.66 -14.62
CA ARG A 332 -1.18 -21.98 -14.31
C ARG A 332 -0.37 -23.13 -14.88
N CYS A 333 0.49 -22.86 -15.85
CA CYS A 333 1.19 -23.87 -16.63
C CYS A 333 2.71 -23.69 -16.63
N VAL A 334 3.21 -22.50 -16.33
CA VAL A 334 4.64 -22.18 -16.27
C VAL A 334 4.95 -21.31 -15.06
N ASP A 335 6.24 -21.20 -14.72
CA ASP A 335 6.70 -20.34 -13.62
C ASP A 335 6.29 -18.87 -13.82
N ALA A 336 6.05 -18.16 -12.72
CA ALA A 336 5.52 -16.79 -12.74
C ALA A 336 6.38 -15.81 -13.54
N GLU A 337 7.71 -15.91 -13.47
CA GLU A 337 8.61 -15.04 -14.26
C GLU A 337 8.54 -15.30 -15.77
N ILE A 338 8.26 -16.55 -16.17
CA ILE A 338 8.08 -16.90 -17.58
C ILE A 338 6.73 -16.37 -18.05
N ALA A 339 5.68 -16.55 -17.26
CA ALA A 339 4.34 -16.04 -17.55
C ALA A 339 4.30 -14.51 -17.64
N GLU A 340 4.98 -13.79 -16.74
CA GLU A 340 5.10 -12.33 -16.76
C GLU A 340 5.79 -11.86 -18.04
N ARG A 341 6.92 -12.46 -18.40
CA ARG A 341 7.64 -12.12 -19.64
C ARG A 341 6.80 -12.39 -20.88
N ALA A 342 6.16 -13.55 -20.96
CA ALA A 342 5.34 -13.95 -22.10
C ALA A 342 3.99 -13.21 -22.21
N ALA A 343 3.55 -12.54 -21.14
CA ALA A 343 2.39 -11.66 -21.16
C ALA A 343 2.75 -10.19 -21.44
N ALA A 344 3.99 -9.78 -21.15
CA ALA A 344 4.46 -8.42 -21.36
C ALA A 344 4.51 -8.06 -22.85
N GLY A 345 4.15 -6.80 -23.16
CA GLY A 345 4.07 -6.35 -24.55
C GLY A 345 2.78 -6.75 -25.26
N TRP A 346 1.78 -7.26 -24.53
CA TRP A 346 0.41 -7.41 -25.04
C TRP A 346 -0.07 -6.06 -25.57
N ALA A 347 -0.67 -6.02 -26.76
CA ALA A 347 -1.08 -4.77 -27.42
C ALA A 347 -2.55 -4.77 -27.84
N GLY A 348 -3.38 -5.67 -27.32
CA GLY A 348 -4.79 -5.84 -27.68
C GLY A 348 -5.13 -7.28 -28.03
N ASP A 349 -6.36 -7.71 -27.74
CA ASP A 349 -6.86 -9.02 -28.13
C ASP A 349 -8.39 -9.12 -28.21
N ARG A 350 -8.85 -10.25 -28.73
CA ARG A 350 -10.26 -10.67 -28.67
C ARG A 350 -10.38 -12.18 -28.63
N PHE A 351 -11.31 -12.70 -27.84
CA PHE A 351 -11.67 -14.11 -27.86
C PHE A 351 -13.16 -14.34 -28.08
N GLY A 352 -13.47 -15.57 -28.50
CA GLY A 352 -14.81 -16.14 -28.51
C GLY A 352 -14.79 -17.55 -27.93
N VAL A 353 -15.75 -17.86 -27.06
CA VAL A 353 -16.07 -19.22 -26.62
C VAL A 353 -17.40 -19.61 -27.22
N PHE A 354 -17.45 -20.78 -27.85
CA PHE A 354 -18.60 -21.24 -28.60
C PHE A 354 -19.11 -22.59 -28.09
N ALA A 355 -20.43 -22.74 -27.99
CA ALA A 355 -21.08 -24.02 -27.71
C ALA A 355 -21.48 -24.71 -29.03
N GLY A 356 -20.93 -25.90 -29.26
CA GLY A 356 -21.22 -26.73 -30.43
C GLY A 356 -22.13 -27.93 -30.13
N PRO A 357 -22.24 -28.88 -31.08
CA PRO A 357 -23.03 -30.09 -30.92
C PRO A 357 -22.59 -30.90 -29.70
N GLU A 358 -23.54 -31.56 -29.05
CA GLU A 358 -23.32 -32.35 -27.82
C GLU A 358 -22.73 -31.50 -26.67
N ARG A 359 -23.04 -30.20 -26.64
CA ARG A 359 -22.56 -29.25 -25.61
C ARG A 359 -21.02 -29.19 -25.52
N ARG A 360 -20.32 -29.46 -26.62
CA ARG A 360 -18.86 -29.33 -26.71
C ARG A 360 -18.47 -27.88 -26.95
N LEU A 361 -17.67 -27.32 -26.04
CA LEU A 361 -17.12 -25.98 -26.16
C LEU A 361 -15.87 -25.95 -27.04
N ALA A 362 -15.70 -24.82 -27.72
CA ALA A 362 -14.47 -24.48 -28.40
C ALA A 362 -14.13 -23.00 -28.17
N THR A 363 -12.83 -22.70 -28.07
CA THR A 363 -12.32 -21.35 -27.79
C THR A 363 -11.45 -20.91 -28.95
N ALA A 364 -11.60 -19.66 -29.37
CA ALA A 364 -10.72 -18.98 -30.32
C ALA A 364 -10.25 -17.65 -29.71
N TRP A 365 -8.96 -17.36 -29.79
CA TRP A 365 -8.35 -16.15 -29.25
C TRP A 365 -7.30 -15.63 -30.23
N ILE A 366 -7.33 -14.31 -30.47
CA ILE A 366 -6.35 -13.61 -31.29
C ILE A 366 -5.81 -12.43 -30.49
N SER A 367 -4.49 -12.35 -30.38
CA SER A 367 -3.78 -11.28 -29.68
C SER A 367 -2.76 -10.61 -30.58
N GLY A 368 -2.51 -9.32 -30.32
CA GLY A 368 -1.44 -8.54 -30.90
C GLY A 368 -0.42 -8.16 -29.83
N TRP A 369 0.81 -7.92 -30.28
CA TRP A 369 1.96 -7.66 -29.42
C TRP A 369 2.78 -6.47 -29.94
N ASP A 370 3.54 -5.81 -29.08
CA ASP A 370 4.36 -4.65 -29.44
C ASP A 370 5.43 -5.00 -30.47
N THR A 371 6.13 -6.11 -30.21
CA THR A 371 7.20 -6.63 -31.07
C THR A 371 6.93 -8.07 -31.50
N GLU A 372 7.61 -8.51 -32.56
CA GLU A 372 7.55 -9.92 -32.97
C GLU A 372 8.15 -10.87 -31.92
N LYS A 373 9.07 -10.36 -31.09
CA LYS A 373 9.69 -11.11 -30.01
C LYS A 373 8.68 -11.41 -28.92
N ASP A 374 7.88 -10.43 -28.51
CA ASP A 374 6.87 -10.65 -27.46
C ASP A 374 5.81 -11.67 -27.95
N ALA A 375 5.42 -11.59 -29.23
CA ALA A 375 4.55 -12.59 -29.85
C ALA A 375 5.18 -14.00 -29.88
N GLU A 376 6.50 -14.12 -30.14
CA GLU A 376 7.24 -15.37 -30.09
C GLU A 376 7.32 -15.95 -28.67
N GLU A 377 7.51 -15.10 -27.66
CA GLU A 377 7.52 -15.49 -26.25
C GLU A 377 6.16 -16.09 -25.83
N LEU A 378 5.03 -15.48 -26.24
CA LEU A 378 3.70 -16.06 -26.03
C LEU A 378 3.53 -17.38 -26.79
N GLU A 379 3.82 -17.43 -28.09
CA GLU A 379 3.65 -18.63 -28.92
C GLU A 379 4.42 -19.81 -28.32
N THR A 380 5.68 -19.58 -27.95
CA THR A 380 6.57 -20.58 -27.36
C THR A 380 6.00 -21.07 -26.03
N THR A 381 5.56 -20.16 -25.16
CA THR A 381 5.01 -20.50 -23.84
C THR A 381 3.72 -21.31 -23.95
N LEU A 382 2.79 -20.92 -24.85
CA LEU A 382 1.57 -21.68 -25.12
C LEU A 382 1.86 -23.06 -25.74
N GLY A 383 2.86 -23.15 -26.63
CA GLY A 383 3.28 -24.40 -27.24
C GLY A 383 3.91 -25.37 -26.23
N GLN A 384 4.80 -24.87 -25.36
CA GLN A 384 5.45 -25.65 -24.30
C GLN A 384 4.48 -26.09 -23.20
N SER A 385 3.43 -25.29 -22.96
CA SER A 385 2.37 -25.61 -22.00
C SER A 385 1.25 -26.49 -22.55
N ALA A 386 1.36 -27.05 -23.77
CA ALA A 386 0.31 -27.88 -24.38
C ALA A 386 -0.19 -29.02 -23.46
N ALA A 387 0.68 -29.63 -22.66
CA ALA A 387 0.33 -30.70 -21.71
C ALA A 387 -0.48 -30.21 -20.48
N CYS A 388 -0.45 -28.92 -20.17
CA CYS A 388 -1.24 -28.29 -19.10
C CYS A 388 -2.73 -28.21 -19.46
N TRP A 389 -3.05 -28.18 -20.75
CA TRP A 389 -4.41 -28.10 -21.25
C TRP A 389 -5.08 -29.46 -21.18
N GLN A 390 -6.02 -29.63 -20.26
CA GLN A 390 -6.70 -30.89 -20.03
C GLN A 390 -8.10 -30.89 -20.62
N LYS A 391 -8.65 -32.09 -20.84
CA LYS A 391 -10.09 -32.23 -21.01
C LYS A 391 -10.76 -31.82 -19.69
N ASN A 392 -11.82 -31.02 -19.77
CA ASN A 392 -12.55 -30.57 -18.59
C ASN A 392 -14.05 -30.47 -18.92
N ALA A 393 -14.88 -30.39 -17.88
CA ALA A 393 -16.32 -30.31 -17.99
C ALA A 393 -16.91 -29.38 -16.93
N LEU A 394 -18.12 -28.86 -17.14
CA LEU A 394 -18.76 -27.95 -16.18
C LEU A 394 -19.22 -28.69 -14.91
N GLY A 395 -19.44 -30.00 -14.96
CA GLY A 395 -19.83 -30.82 -13.81
C GLY A 395 -21.34 -30.81 -13.55
N LEU A 396 -22.17 -30.66 -14.59
CA LEU A 396 -23.64 -30.71 -14.46
C LEU A 396 -24.14 -32.16 -14.37
N GLU A 397 -25.17 -32.41 -13.53
CA GLU A 397 -25.75 -33.75 -13.32
C GLU A 397 -26.37 -34.38 -14.59
N GLN A 398 -26.84 -33.56 -15.55
CA GLN A 398 -27.32 -34.01 -16.86
C GLN A 398 -26.89 -33.06 -17.99
N GLY A 399 -26.33 -33.63 -19.07
CA GLY A 399 -25.95 -32.89 -20.28
C GLY A 399 -24.78 -31.92 -20.04
N ASP A 400 -23.63 -32.42 -19.62
CA ASP A 400 -22.52 -31.56 -19.24
C ASP A 400 -21.93 -30.78 -20.44
N TYR A 401 -21.45 -29.56 -20.18
CA TYR A 401 -20.64 -28.81 -21.15
C TYR A 401 -19.20 -29.28 -21.02
N THR A 402 -18.57 -29.66 -22.12
CA THR A 402 -17.21 -30.23 -22.12
C THR A 402 -16.28 -29.47 -23.05
N ILE A 403 -14.99 -29.42 -22.73
CA ILE A 403 -13.96 -28.89 -23.62
C ILE A 403 -12.81 -29.88 -23.73
N ALA A 404 -12.30 -30.08 -24.95
CA ALA A 404 -11.16 -30.96 -25.19
C ALA A 404 -9.83 -30.28 -24.83
N ALA A 405 -8.81 -31.13 -24.61
CA ALA A 405 -7.44 -30.72 -24.32
C ALA A 405 -6.72 -30.08 -25.51
N SER A 406 -7.09 -30.46 -26.73
CA SER A 406 -6.37 -30.09 -27.95
C SER A 406 -6.34 -28.58 -28.15
N ILE A 407 -5.12 -28.05 -28.24
CA ILE A 407 -4.84 -26.66 -28.61
C ILE A 407 -4.13 -26.59 -29.96
N ALA A 408 -4.28 -25.46 -30.66
CA ALA A 408 -3.40 -25.09 -31.75
C ALA A 408 -3.02 -23.62 -31.61
N VAL A 409 -1.72 -23.34 -31.74
CA VAL A 409 -1.14 -22.01 -31.68
C VAL A 409 -0.48 -21.70 -33.02
N ARG A 410 -0.66 -20.48 -33.53
CA ARG A 410 0.01 -19.98 -34.73
C ARG A 410 0.40 -18.53 -34.49
N ARG A 411 1.55 -18.14 -35.03
CA ARG A 411 1.98 -16.74 -35.07
C ARG A 411 2.12 -16.22 -36.50
N GLN A 412 1.79 -14.94 -36.69
CA GLN A 412 2.04 -14.20 -37.92
C GLN A 412 2.57 -12.79 -37.56
N GLY A 413 3.89 -12.61 -37.66
CA GLY A 413 4.55 -11.38 -37.21
C GLY A 413 4.28 -11.14 -35.73
N LYS A 414 3.62 -10.01 -35.42
CA LYS A 414 3.23 -9.58 -34.07
C LYS A 414 1.88 -10.15 -33.58
N LEU A 415 1.25 -11.05 -34.34
CA LEU A 415 -0.06 -11.61 -33.98
C LEU A 415 0.06 -13.07 -33.56
N VAL A 416 -0.65 -13.46 -32.51
CA VAL A 416 -0.74 -14.86 -32.06
C VAL A 416 -2.19 -15.30 -32.03
N ALA A 417 -2.48 -16.41 -32.72
CA ALA A 417 -3.77 -17.06 -32.75
C ALA A 417 -3.73 -18.36 -31.95
N PHE A 418 -4.65 -18.50 -31.01
CA PHE A 418 -4.84 -19.69 -30.18
C PHE A 418 -6.25 -20.23 -30.40
N VAL A 419 -6.38 -21.55 -30.56
CA VAL A 419 -7.66 -22.23 -30.54
C VAL A 419 -7.63 -23.48 -29.67
N ARG A 420 -8.75 -23.81 -29.03
CA ARG A 420 -8.92 -25.00 -28.19
C ARG A 420 -10.26 -25.65 -28.44
N GLY A 421 -10.33 -26.98 -28.32
CA GLY A 421 -11.60 -27.72 -28.29
C GLY A 421 -12.22 -28.00 -29.66
N PHE A 422 -11.58 -27.58 -30.75
CA PHE A 422 -11.99 -27.91 -32.11
C PHE A 422 -11.59 -29.34 -32.51
N PRO A 423 -12.30 -29.95 -33.49
CA PRO A 423 -11.93 -31.25 -34.05
C PRO A 423 -10.47 -31.27 -34.52
N GLU A 424 -9.85 -32.44 -34.35
CA GLU A 424 -8.45 -32.66 -34.76
C GLU A 424 -8.26 -32.33 -36.25
N GLY A 425 -7.20 -31.59 -36.58
CA GLY A 425 -6.93 -31.09 -37.94
C GLY A 425 -7.65 -29.79 -38.34
N ALA A 426 -8.74 -29.39 -37.68
CA ALA A 426 -9.44 -28.13 -37.98
C ALA A 426 -8.79 -26.90 -37.31
N GLY A 427 -8.14 -27.09 -36.15
CA GLY A 427 -7.61 -25.99 -35.32
C GLY A 427 -6.56 -25.11 -36.01
N ALA A 428 -5.64 -25.70 -36.79
CA ALA A 428 -4.58 -24.94 -37.46
C ALA A 428 -5.12 -23.97 -38.53
N ALA A 429 -6.11 -24.44 -39.32
CA ALA A 429 -6.75 -23.62 -40.33
C ALA A 429 -7.58 -22.50 -39.69
N LEU A 430 -8.32 -22.81 -38.62
CA LEU A 430 -9.09 -21.83 -37.85
C LEU A 430 -8.18 -20.76 -37.23
N ALA A 431 -7.09 -21.16 -36.57
CA ALA A 431 -6.11 -20.22 -36.02
C ALA A 431 -5.57 -19.26 -37.10
N SER A 432 -5.26 -19.77 -38.29
CA SER A 432 -4.77 -18.95 -39.40
C SER A 432 -5.81 -17.93 -39.90
N GLN A 433 -7.11 -18.25 -39.82
CA GLN A 433 -8.18 -17.32 -40.22
C GLN A 433 -8.33 -16.15 -39.23
N LEU A 434 -7.97 -16.34 -37.95
CA LEU A 434 -8.14 -15.31 -36.92
C LEU A 434 -7.27 -14.06 -37.18
N PHE A 435 -6.15 -14.17 -37.91
CA PHE A 435 -5.31 -13.02 -38.24
C PHE A 435 -6.05 -11.94 -39.04
N THR A 436 -7.13 -12.30 -39.75
CA THR A 436 -7.97 -11.34 -40.49
C THR A 436 -8.82 -10.44 -39.59
N LEU A 437 -8.92 -10.77 -38.30
CA LEU A 437 -9.71 -10.01 -37.32
C LEU A 437 -8.96 -8.81 -36.75
N ALA A 438 -7.64 -8.74 -36.94
CA ALA A 438 -6.81 -7.66 -36.43
C ALA A 438 -7.09 -6.35 -37.18
N GLY A 439 -7.55 -5.33 -36.46
CA GLY A 439 -7.70 -3.98 -36.99
C GLY A 439 -6.34 -3.29 -37.22
N PRO A 440 -6.32 -2.03 -37.68
CA PRO A 440 -5.09 -1.26 -37.84
C PRO A 440 -4.40 -1.00 -36.50
N GLU A 441 -3.06 -0.85 -36.51
CA GLU A 441 -2.33 -0.40 -35.33
C GLU A 441 -2.79 1.03 -34.96
N PRO A 442 -3.17 1.26 -33.69
CA PRO A 442 -3.67 2.55 -33.27
C PRO A 442 -2.56 3.59 -33.17
N LYS A 443 -2.89 4.87 -33.36
CA LYS A 443 -1.94 5.97 -33.15
C LYS A 443 -1.99 6.45 -31.69
N PRO A 444 -0.85 6.51 -30.99
CA PRO A 444 -0.81 7.04 -29.62
C PRO A 444 -1.25 8.50 -29.57
N THR A 445 -1.90 8.89 -28.48
CA THR A 445 -2.24 10.29 -28.19
C THR A 445 -1.83 10.60 -26.76
N PRO A 446 -0.63 11.17 -26.53
CA PRO A 446 -0.08 11.36 -25.19
C PRO A 446 -1.03 12.09 -24.23
N LEU A 447 -1.01 11.70 -22.96
CA LEU A 447 -1.69 12.44 -21.89
C LEU A 447 -0.90 13.70 -21.60
N THR A 448 0.42 13.60 -21.64
CA THR A 448 1.36 14.65 -21.23
C THR A 448 2.71 14.37 -21.90
N ASP A 449 3.54 15.41 -21.98
CA ASP A 449 4.95 15.29 -22.42
C ASP A 449 5.89 15.04 -21.22
N LEU A 450 5.35 14.99 -19.99
CA LEU A 450 6.11 14.67 -18.78
C LEU A 450 6.50 13.19 -18.76
N LEU A 451 7.73 12.93 -18.31
CA LEU A 451 8.27 11.58 -18.17
C LEU A 451 8.18 11.13 -16.70
N ILE A 452 7.97 9.83 -16.50
CA ILE A 452 8.08 9.23 -15.17
C ILE A 452 9.56 9.23 -14.77
N PRO A 453 9.95 9.87 -13.66
CA PRO A 453 11.34 9.86 -13.24
C PRO A 453 11.77 8.43 -12.88
N PRO A 454 13.03 8.05 -13.16
CA PRO A 454 13.52 6.72 -12.81
C PRO A 454 13.42 6.47 -11.30
N ARG A 455 13.15 5.22 -10.91
CA ARG A 455 13.17 4.83 -9.49
C ARG A 455 14.63 4.72 -9.04
N VAL A 456 15.13 5.73 -8.34
CA VAL A 456 16.47 5.71 -7.74
C VAL A 456 16.34 5.20 -6.32
N ARG A 457 17.21 4.25 -5.93
CA ARG A 457 17.28 3.80 -4.53
C ARG A 457 17.75 4.99 -3.68
N LEU A 458 16.93 5.39 -2.71
CA LEU A 458 17.28 6.47 -1.80
C LEU A 458 18.38 5.99 -0.83
N PRO A 459 19.33 6.86 -0.45
CA PRO A 459 20.40 6.48 0.46
C PRO A 459 19.83 6.23 1.86
N GLU A 460 19.95 5.01 2.36
CA GLU A 460 19.47 4.62 3.69
C GLU A 460 20.31 5.27 4.80
N PRO A 461 19.74 5.47 6.01
CA PRO A 461 20.48 6.06 7.13
C PRO A 461 21.65 5.19 7.57
N GLU A 462 22.82 5.81 7.69
CA GLU A 462 24.03 5.13 8.20
C GLU A 462 24.31 5.52 9.66
N PRO A 463 24.68 4.57 10.53
CA PRO A 463 25.13 4.89 11.88
C PRO A 463 26.39 5.76 11.88
N GLY A 464 26.47 6.69 12.82
CA GLY A 464 27.72 7.42 13.06
C GLY A 464 28.78 6.54 13.73
N ARG A 465 30.02 7.06 13.79
CA ARG A 465 31.17 6.42 14.44
C ARG A 465 31.86 7.36 15.40
N ILE A 466 32.58 6.80 16.36
CA ILE A 466 33.44 7.54 17.29
C ILE A 466 34.88 7.12 17.07
N GLU A 467 35.75 8.10 16.80
CA GLU A 467 37.20 7.93 16.67
C GLU A 467 37.88 8.84 17.70
N GLY A 468 38.43 8.26 18.77
CA GLY A 468 38.94 9.03 19.91
C GLY A 468 37.81 9.79 20.62
N ASP A 469 37.91 11.12 20.64
CA ASP A 469 36.89 12.02 21.20
C ASP A 469 35.98 12.63 20.12
N VAL A 470 36.07 12.19 18.86
CA VAL A 470 35.30 12.75 17.74
C VAL A 470 34.20 11.79 17.31
N TYR A 471 32.96 12.27 17.34
CA TYR A 471 31.83 11.65 16.67
C TYR A 471 31.76 12.14 15.22
N ARG A 472 31.48 11.25 14.28
CA ARG A 472 31.29 11.57 12.85
C ARG A 472 30.12 10.78 12.28
N ASN A 473 29.25 11.47 11.53
CA ASN A 473 28.19 10.85 10.74
C ASN A 473 28.25 11.41 9.32
N ASP A 474 28.68 10.58 8.38
CA ASP A 474 28.86 10.99 6.97
C ASP A 474 27.52 11.12 6.24
N TRP A 475 26.49 10.34 6.61
CA TRP A 475 25.14 10.46 6.04
C TRP A 475 24.48 11.80 6.38
N LEU A 476 24.69 12.28 7.62
CA LEU A 476 24.28 13.61 8.08
C LEU A 476 25.30 14.71 7.80
N ASP A 477 26.50 14.41 7.30
CA ASP A 477 27.58 15.40 7.11
C ASP A 477 27.85 16.22 8.40
N VAL A 478 27.86 15.57 9.57
CA VAL A 478 28.13 16.21 10.87
C VAL A 478 29.27 15.57 11.64
N VAL A 479 29.99 16.41 12.38
CA VAL A 479 30.94 15.99 13.41
C VAL A 479 30.58 16.61 14.76
N GLY A 480 30.88 15.91 15.85
CA GLY A 480 30.72 16.39 17.22
C GLY A 480 31.83 15.83 18.11
N ARG A 481 31.85 16.22 19.39
CA ARG A 481 32.85 15.74 20.36
C ARG A 481 32.22 14.90 21.46
N VAL A 482 32.99 13.99 22.04
CA VAL A 482 32.71 13.40 23.36
C VAL A 482 33.40 14.29 24.41
N PRO A 483 32.66 14.90 25.35
CA PRO A 483 33.27 15.80 26.34
C PRO A 483 34.27 15.06 27.24
N PRO A 484 35.33 15.73 27.71
CA PRO A 484 36.28 15.13 28.65
C PRO A 484 35.59 14.54 29.89
N GLY A 485 35.95 13.30 30.24
CA GLY A 485 35.36 12.59 31.38
C GLY A 485 33.94 12.07 31.17
N MET A 486 33.47 12.02 29.93
CA MET A 486 32.22 11.34 29.53
C MET A 486 32.53 10.15 28.62
N LEU A 487 31.62 9.17 28.61
CA LEU A 487 31.61 8.07 27.66
C LEU A 487 30.72 8.43 26.47
N GLY A 488 31.09 7.96 25.28
CA GLY A 488 30.30 8.12 24.06
C GLY A 488 29.90 6.75 23.49
N HIS A 489 28.65 6.63 23.06
CA HIS A 489 28.10 5.40 22.48
C HIS A 489 27.35 5.73 21.18
N VAL A 490 27.47 4.87 20.17
CA VAL A 490 26.75 4.98 18.89
C VAL A 490 25.90 3.74 18.65
N GLY A 491 24.74 3.94 18.01
CA GLY A 491 23.81 2.87 17.67
C GLY A 491 22.76 2.55 18.75
N GLY A 492 21.81 1.68 18.38
CA GLY A 492 20.62 1.41 19.17
C GLY A 492 19.44 2.29 18.77
N ASP A 493 18.62 2.68 19.73
CA ASP A 493 17.45 3.55 19.51
C ASP A 493 17.81 5.05 19.38
N VAL A 494 19.02 5.42 19.80
CA VAL A 494 19.59 6.78 19.76
C VAL A 494 20.84 6.76 18.92
N ASP A 495 21.00 7.72 18.00
CA ASP A 495 22.09 7.66 17.01
C ASP A 495 23.46 7.94 17.68
N PHE A 496 23.52 8.84 18.67
CA PHE A 496 24.71 9.12 19.48
C PHE A 496 24.35 9.52 20.91
N VAL A 497 24.99 8.91 21.91
CA VAL A 497 24.79 9.18 23.34
C VAL A 497 26.11 9.58 23.98
N VAL A 498 26.06 10.59 24.85
CA VAL A 498 27.14 10.90 25.81
C VAL A 498 26.63 10.80 27.23
N GLU A 499 27.42 10.23 28.14
CA GLU A 499 27.05 10.12 29.55
C GLU A 499 28.25 10.20 30.48
N ARG A 500 28.01 10.66 31.71
CA ARG A 500 28.99 10.55 32.79
C ARG A 500 28.55 9.46 33.77
N PRO A 501 29.27 8.33 33.86
CA PRO A 501 28.92 7.24 34.75
C PRO A 501 28.72 7.68 36.21
N GLY A 502 27.66 7.18 36.85
CA GLY A 502 27.36 7.46 38.25
C GLY A 502 26.81 8.87 38.53
N THR A 503 26.49 9.66 37.51
CA THR A 503 25.89 10.99 37.65
C THR A 503 24.73 11.18 36.67
N LEU A 504 23.78 12.06 36.98
CA LEU A 504 22.73 12.43 36.05
C LEU A 504 23.23 13.53 35.10
N VAL A 505 24.10 13.14 34.16
CA VAL A 505 24.58 13.98 33.05
C VAL A 505 24.56 13.13 31.80
N ARG A 506 23.51 13.27 30.99
CA ARG A 506 23.30 12.44 29.80
C ARG A 506 22.78 13.28 28.63
N GLY A 507 23.42 13.11 27.47
CA GLY A 507 23.03 13.72 26.21
C GLY A 507 22.74 12.64 25.16
N GLY A 508 21.72 12.85 24.34
CA GLY A 508 21.38 12.01 23.19
C GLY A 508 21.17 12.86 21.95
N MET A 509 21.61 12.37 20.80
CA MET A 509 21.41 12.98 19.49
C MET A 509 20.83 11.93 18.54
N SER A 510 19.74 12.30 17.86
CA SER A 510 19.03 11.46 16.91
C SER A 510 18.51 12.26 15.73
N VAL A 511 18.14 11.59 14.64
CA VAL A 511 17.48 12.21 13.49
C VAL A 511 15.97 11.94 13.52
N SER A 512 15.18 13.00 13.43
CA SER A 512 13.74 12.90 13.17
C SER A 512 13.44 13.10 11.70
N THR A 513 12.61 12.19 11.18
CA THR A 513 12.02 12.27 9.85
C THR A 513 10.74 13.11 9.81
N ARG A 514 10.30 13.71 10.92
CA ARG A 514 9.10 14.56 10.91
C ARG A 514 9.41 15.93 10.31
N ILE A 515 8.45 16.50 9.61
CA ILE A 515 8.50 17.89 9.15
C ILE A 515 8.60 18.79 10.38
N THR A 516 9.41 19.84 10.26
CA THR A 516 9.51 20.89 11.26
C THR A 516 8.48 21.96 10.95
N SER A 517 7.39 21.95 11.71
CA SER A 517 6.38 23.00 11.76
C SER A 517 5.99 23.20 13.23
N ASP A 518 5.36 24.32 13.56
CA ASP A 518 4.93 24.55 14.95
C ASP A 518 4.03 23.42 15.46
N ALA A 519 3.08 22.94 14.64
CA ALA A 519 2.20 21.84 14.99
C ALA A 519 2.95 20.51 15.22
N GLU A 520 3.84 20.12 14.30
CA GLU A 520 4.60 18.86 14.41
C GLU A 520 5.66 18.90 15.51
N ASN A 521 6.25 20.08 15.75
CA ASN A 521 7.19 20.30 16.86
C ASN A 521 6.45 20.15 18.19
N GLU A 522 5.29 20.79 18.36
CA GLU A 522 4.48 20.63 19.57
C GLU A 522 3.97 19.20 19.77
N LYS A 523 3.59 18.49 18.68
CA LYS A 523 3.27 17.05 18.75
C LYS A 523 4.46 16.24 19.26
N THR A 524 5.66 16.50 18.73
CA THR A 524 6.90 15.83 19.17
C THR A 524 7.22 16.14 20.64
N PHE A 525 7.06 17.40 21.08
CA PHE A 525 7.27 17.79 22.47
C PHE A 525 6.24 17.15 23.40
N GLY A 526 4.98 17.07 22.98
CA GLY A 526 3.89 16.41 23.71
C GLY A 526 4.17 14.91 23.92
N GLU A 527 4.54 14.19 22.86
CA GLU A 527 4.87 12.76 22.94
C GLU A 527 6.02 12.48 23.92
N VAL A 528 7.07 13.32 23.90
CA VAL A 528 8.19 13.23 24.86
C VAL A 528 7.73 13.54 26.28
N GLN A 529 6.93 14.59 26.46
CA GLN A 529 6.40 14.97 27.77
C GLN A 529 5.53 13.86 28.36
N GLU A 530 4.62 13.27 27.58
CA GLU A 530 3.75 12.19 28.04
C GLU A 530 4.55 10.97 28.46
N SER A 531 5.53 10.56 27.67
CA SER A 531 6.45 9.48 28.06
C SER A 531 7.19 9.83 29.36
N PHE A 532 7.71 11.06 29.47
CA PHE A 532 8.44 11.48 30.66
C PHE A 532 7.55 11.49 31.90
N VAL A 533 6.31 11.98 31.77
CA VAL A 533 5.30 11.97 32.82
C VAL A 533 4.99 10.55 33.27
N ARG A 534 4.79 9.61 32.33
CA ARG A 534 4.53 8.19 32.66
C ARG A 534 5.68 7.59 33.45
N ASP A 535 6.91 7.78 32.99
CA ASP A 535 8.07 7.17 33.63
C ASP A 535 8.34 7.76 35.03
N ILE A 536 8.15 9.08 35.20
CA ILE A 536 8.30 9.78 36.49
C ILE A 536 7.14 9.48 37.46
N ALA A 537 5.93 9.27 36.95
CA ALA A 537 4.78 8.86 37.75
C ALA A 537 4.99 7.46 38.36
N ALA A 538 5.71 6.56 37.69
CA ALA A 538 6.10 5.26 38.26
C ALA A 538 6.99 5.41 39.52
N LEU A 539 7.64 6.56 39.68
CA LEU A 539 8.41 6.93 40.88
C LEU A 539 7.60 7.78 41.87
N SER A 540 6.28 7.89 41.70
CA SER A 540 5.40 8.75 42.52
C SER A 540 5.79 10.23 42.52
N MET A 541 6.47 10.69 41.47
CA MET A 541 6.86 12.09 41.27
C MET A 541 6.02 12.73 40.16
N ARG A 542 6.15 14.05 40.02
CA ARG A 542 5.43 14.83 38.99
C ARG A 542 6.40 15.58 38.10
N VAL A 543 5.96 15.90 36.88
CA VAL A 543 6.73 16.70 35.92
C VAL A 543 6.10 18.09 35.81
N GLU A 544 6.94 19.12 35.85
CA GLU A 544 6.60 20.53 35.64
C GLU A 544 7.17 21.00 34.30
N ALA A 545 6.33 21.56 33.42
CA ALA A 545 6.80 22.17 32.19
C ALA A 545 7.42 23.54 32.51
N LEU A 546 8.69 23.74 32.15
CA LEU A 546 9.38 25.03 32.28
C LEU A 546 9.23 25.91 31.03
N GLY A 547 8.65 25.35 29.96
CA GLY A 547 8.48 26.02 28.68
C GLY A 547 9.74 25.95 27.82
N GLY A 548 9.94 26.96 26.99
CA GLY A 548 11.05 27.04 26.04
C GLY A 548 10.69 27.91 24.84
N GLY A 549 11.48 27.82 23.77
CA GLY A 549 11.26 28.64 22.57
C GLY A 549 12.40 28.54 21.58
N ALA A 550 12.42 29.48 20.64
CA ALA A 550 13.46 29.60 19.64
C ALA A 550 14.84 29.79 20.28
N MET A 551 15.85 29.20 19.65
CA MET A 551 17.24 29.29 20.07
C MET A 551 18.20 29.13 18.90
N THR A 552 19.48 29.38 19.14
CA THR A 552 20.56 29.16 18.18
C THR A 552 21.45 28.03 18.66
N THR A 553 21.81 27.13 17.76
CA THR A 553 22.80 26.07 17.96
C THR A 553 23.92 26.22 16.95
N ALA A 554 25.00 25.49 17.13
CA ALA A 554 26.08 25.44 16.15
C ALA A 554 25.67 24.88 14.77
N LEU A 555 24.59 24.08 14.72
CA LEU A 555 24.09 23.49 13.47
C LEU A 555 23.03 24.36 12.79
N GLY A 556 22.50 25.37 13.48
CA GLY A 556 21.49 26.29 12.96
C GLY A 556 20.50 26.77 14.02
N ALA A 557 19.44 27.46 13.57
CA ALA A 557 18.31 27.82 14.44
C ALA A 557 17.58 26.54 14.89
N GLY A 558 17.08 26.54 16.12
CA GLY A 558 16.31 25.44 16.67
C GLY A 558 15.22 25.91 17.63
N VAL A 559 14.43 24.97 18.13
CA VAL A 559 13.42 25.21 19.17
C VAL A 559 13.61 24.22 20.30
N ALA A 560 13.47 24.69 21.54
CA ALA A 560 13.64 23.86 22.72
C ALA A 560 12.39 23.84 23.61
N ARG A 561 12.20 22.72 24.31
CA ARG A 561 11.30 22.59 25.46
C ARG A 561 12.05 21.94 26.62
N THR A 562 11.76 22.40 27.83
CA THR A 562 12.35 21.90 29.06
C THR A 562 11.27 21.56 30.07
N TRP A 563 11.47 20.45 30.77
CA TRP A 563 10.65 19.95 31.85
C TRP A 563 11.51 19.65 33.06
N ARG A 564 10.93 19.75 34.26
CA ARG A 564 11.59 19.45 35.53
C ARG A 564 10.80 18.41 36.31
N VAL A 565 11.50 17.54 37.04
CA VAL A 565 10.86 16.68 38.03
C VAL A 565 10.61 17.49 39.31
N ALA A 566 9.34 17.66 39.67
CA ALA A 566 8.88 18.48 40.77
C ALA A 566 9.60 18.12 42.08
N GLY A 567 10.09 19.15 42.78
CA GLY A 567 10.82 18.97 44.05
C GLY A 567 12.26 18.47 43.90
N THR A 568 12.79 18.36 42.68
CA THR A 568 14.18 17.97 42.41
C THR A 568 14.84 18.95 41.43
N PRO A 569 16.18 18.97 41.35
CA PRO A 569 16.89 19.75 40.32
C PRO A 569 16.97 19.02 38.96
N VAL A 570 16.33 17.84 38.83
CA VAL A 570 16.37 17.04 37.61
C VAL A 570 15.54 17.67 36.51
N GLU A 571 16.17 17.95 35.37
CA GLU A 571 15.54 18.49 34.18
C GLU A 571 15.78 17.62 32.95
N LEU A 572 14.78 17.60 32.08
CA LEU A 572 14.84 17.05 30.73
C LEU A 572 14.65 18.19 29.74
N ARG A 573 15.51 18.27 28.73
CA ARG A 573 15.41 19.26 27.66
C ARG A 573 15.48 18.58 26.30
N LEU A 574 14.54 18.92 25.43
CA LEU A 574 14.51 18.51 24.03
C LEU A 574 14.79 19.73 23.16
N VAL A 575 15.68 19.58 22.18
CA VAL A 575 16.01 20.60 21.18
C VAL A 575 15.82 20.01 19.79
N LEU A 576 15.06 20.69 18.93
CA LEU A 576 14.85 20.32 17.54
C LEU A 576 15.57 21.34 16.65
N VAL A 577 16.49 20.87 15.81
CA VAL A 577 17.23 21.69 14.83
C VAL A 577 16.80 21.25 13.42
N PRO A 578 16.01 22.05 12.68
CA PRO A 578 15.57 21.72 11.34
C PRO A 578 16.72 21.48 10.35
N ILE A 579 16.55 20.48 9.49
CA ILE A 579 17.45 20.14 8.38
C ILE A 579 16.65 19.92 7.10
N CYS A 580 17.32 19.93 5.94
CA CYS A 580 16.71 19.61 4.64
C CYS A 580 15.43 20.41 4.36
N ALA A 581 15.52 21.75 4.48
CA ALA A 581 14.39 22.67 4.34
C ALA A 581 13.19 22.36 5.26
N GLY A 582 13.46 21.78 6.43
CA GLY A 582 12.46 21.46 7.44
C GLY A 582 11.72 20.15 7.18
N THR A 583 12.21 19.30 6.27
CA THR A 583 11.65 17.96 6.09
C THR A 583 12.14 16.98 7.17
N GLY A 584 13.18 17.33 7.93
CA GLY A 584 13.60 16.59 9.12
C GLY A 584 14.22 17.50 10.16
N SER A 585 14.65 16.92 11.28
CA SER A 585 15.40 17.63 12.31
C SER A 585 16.48 16.77 12.95
N ILE A 586 17.59 17.38 13.34
CA ILE A 586 18.47 16.80 14.36
C ILE A 586 17.85 17.10 15.72
N VAL A 587 17.69 16.06 16.53
CA VAL A 587 17.06 16.10 17.84
C VAL A 587 18.13 15.90 18.90
N PHE A 588 18.27 16.86 19.81
CA PHE A 588 19.09 16.70 21.01
C PHE A 588 18.20 16.51 22.24
N VAL A 589 18.51 15.51 23.05
CA VAL A 589 17.95 15.30 24.39
C VAL A 589 19.06 15.53 25.41
N GLN A 590 18.77 16.30 26.45
CA GLN A 590 19.67 16.54 27.57
C GLN A 590 18.91 16.21 28.86
N ALA A 591 19.45 15.30 29.67
CA ALA A 591 18.95 15.01 31.01
C ALA A 591 20.06 15.34 32.03
N TYR A 592 19.75 16.22 32.97
CA TYR A 592 20.74 16.73 33.92
C TYR A 592 20.16 17.01 35.30
N GLY A 593 20.99 16.86 36.35
CA GLY A 593 20.59 17.06 37.74
C GLY A 593 21.03 18.39 38.36
N ASP A 594 21.81 19.23 37.66
CA ASP A 594 22.30 20.51 38.18
C ASP A 594 22.75 21.47 37.05
N PRO A 595 22.96 22.78 37.35
CA PRO A 595 23.36 23.77 36.34
C PRO A 595 24.75 23.55 35.71
N TYR A 596 25.70 22.94 36.43
CA TYR A 596 27.02 22.63 35.89
C TYR A 596 26.92 21.48 34.86
N ALA A 597 26.14 20.45 35.17
CA ALA A 597 25.80 19.38 34.24
C ALA A 597 25.15 19.92 32.95
N ARG A 598 24.24 20.90 33.09
CA ARG A 598 23.66 21.60 31.94
C ARG A 598 24.74 22.28 31.08
N GLY A 599 25.66 23.01 31.69
CA GLY A 599 26.75 23.68 30.97
C GLY A 599 27.65 22.71 30.19
N VAL A 600 27.91 21.52 30.73
CA VAL A 600 28.64 20.45 30.03
C VAL A 600 27.87 19.96 28.80
N LEU A 601 26.55 19.74 28.93
CA LEU A 601 25.72 19.26 27.82
C LEU A 601 25.43 20.36 26.77
N ASP A 602 25.36 21.62 27.16
CA ASP A 602 25.29 22.75 26.24
C ASP A 602 26.60 22.87 25.45
N GLY A 603 27.76 22.79 26.13
CA GLY A 603 29.06 22.75 25.45
C GLY A 603 29.25 21.54 24.53
N TRP A 604 28.66 20.40 24.89
CA TRP A 604 28.61 19.21 24.02
C TRP A 604 27.79 19.46 22.76
N MET A 605 26.57 19.98 22.88
CA MET A 605 25.71 20.33 21.73
C MET A 605 26.38 21.39 20.85
N ASP A 606 27.04 22.37 21.47
CA ASP A 606 27.80 23.42 20.77
C ASP A 606 29.12 22.93 20.17
N SER A 607 29.52 21.67 20.39
CA SER A 607 30.68 21.07 19.74
C SER A 607 30.39 20.62 18.31
N PHE A 608 29.11 20.46 17.94
CA PHE A 608 28.73 19.95 16.63
C PHE A 608 28.99 20.95 15.51
N ARG A 609 29.42 20.46 14.35
CA ARG A 609 29.68 21.25 13.13
C ARG A 609 29.28 20.44 11.90
N TRP A 610 28.85 21.13 10.85
CA TRP A 610 28.76 20.54 9.51
C TRP A 610 30.17 20.27 8.97
N THR A 611 30.35 19.16 8.24
CA THR A 611 31.60 18.89 7.52
C THR A 611 31.68 19.67 6.20
N ASP A 612 32.89 19.82 5.66
CA ASP A 612 33.15 20.65 4.47
C ASP A 612 32.44 20.05 3.24
N GLY A 613 31.34 20.66 2.79
CA GLY A 613 30.61 20.26 1.58
C GLY A 613 29.11 20.57 1.64
N ARG A 614 28.49 20.45 2.81
CA ARG A 614 27.04 20.66 3.04
C ARG A 614 26.15 19.87 2.07
N ASN A 615 26.64 18.73 1.59
CA ASN A 615 25.90 17.86 0.69
C ASN A 615 25.33 16.69 1.49
N LEU A 616 24.22 16.98 2.17
CA LEU A 616 23.56 16.04 3.04
C LEU A 616 22.94 14.91 2.21
N THR A 617 23.61 13.76 2.16
CA THR A 617 23.02 12.50 1.68
C THR A 617 21.68 12.23 2.38
N ALA A 618 21.56 12.62 3.66
CA ALA A 618 20.32 12.61 4.40
C ALA A 618 19.18 13.44 3.77
N CYS A 619 19.46 14.49 3.01
CA CYS A 619 18.41 15.27 2.34
C CYS A 619 17.81 14.55 1.14
N ASP A 620 18.55 13.69 0.43
CA ASP A 620 17.93 12.84 -0.60
C ASP A 620 16.98 11.81 0.03
N PHE A 621 17.26 11.41 1.28
CA PHE A 621 16.34 10.57 2.05
C PHE A 621 15.14 11.37 2.60
N LEU A 622 15.38 12.55 3.17
CA LEU A 622 14.34 13.34 3.83
C LEU A 622 13.49 14.16 2.83
N ASP A 623 13.99 14.52 1.68
CA ASP A 623 13.25 15.27 0.67
C ASP A 623 13.59 14.76 -0.73
N PRO A 624 13.16 13.53 -1.08
CA PRO A 624 13.47 12.95 -2.38
C PRO A 624 12.80 13.80 -3.47
N LYS A 625 13.62 14.43 -4.31
CA LYS A 625 13.18 15.27 -5.43
C LYS A 625 12.66 14.48 -6.61
#